data_AF-A0A5C3KNL2-F1
#
_entry.id   AF-A0A5C3KNL2-F1
#
_cell.length_a   1.000
_cell.length_b   1.000
_cell.length_c   1.000
_cell.angle_alpha   90.00
_cell.angle_beta   90.00
_cell.angle_gamma   90.00
#
_symmetry.space_group_name_H-M   'P 1'
#
loop_
_entity.id
_entity.type
_entity.pdbx_description
1 polymer ?
#
loop_
_entity_poly.entity_id
_entity_poly.type
_entity_poly.pdbx_seq_one_letter_code
_entity_poly.pdbx_strand_id
1 'polypeptide(L)'
;MEEPYVFLDSTHGDIRLNGTGWAAGESSNNTVGGSQLIWKGTGDGTASLEVLFDGRSIAAYGTLDRELVMETYVDESIYHPLDETRGAPSGRRGVKLWGATVISGEHTGLLFPTAGQLAIDYFTVVPDDNAPLDGRDLIFDDVHTSLKFAGAWNPMNSFDLPELPFGDTLMAAGQAGANFTFKFTGSSISVFGVTNSTRGLSAEYSVDGSAPTTANLSGSSRELSLHRRLFQHNITDGPEREHTLTVTVREASESDPFLFDYVVVRGNSHSRVLTKQFKKEGDALNKASLKIGLIVMGISIVVIGWIAWVYYRKKKRLRDRVPATKR
;
A
#
# COMPACT_ATOMS: atom_id res chain seq x y z
N MET A 1 -1.04 1.80 -12.11
CA MET A 1 -0.29 2.87 -11.44
C MET A 1 -0.89 2.89 -10.07
N GLU A 2 -0.13 2.41 -9.09
CA GLU A 2 -0.54 2.49 -7.69
C GLU A 2 -0.61 3.95 -7.29
N GLU A 3 -1.49 4.25 -6.34
CA GLU A 3 -1.68 5.58 -5.79
C GLU A 3 -0.79 5.72 -4.55
N PRO A 4 -0.33 6.93 -4.19
CA PRO A 4 0.37 7.12 -2.93
C PRO A 4 -0.56 6.83 -1.76
N TYR A 5 0.03 6.40 -0.64
CA TYR A 5 -0.70 6.31 0.62
C TYR A 5 -0.42 7.54 1.48
N VAL A 6 -1.39 7.95 2.28
CA VAL A 6 -1.18 8.85 3.42
C VAL A 6 -0.78 8.00 4.62
N PHE A 7 0.31 8.38 5.26
CA PHE A 7 0.83 7.71 6.44
C PHE A 7 0.24 8.32 7.70
N LEU A 8 -0.31 7.49 8.58
CA LEU A 8 -0.72 7.87 9.93
C LEU A 8 0.17 7.10 10.91
N ASP A 9 1.18 7.78 11.44
CA ASP A 9 2.03 7.21 12.49
C ASP A 9 1.21 6.84 13.74
N SER A 10 1.71 5.90 14.53
CA SER A 10 1.11 5.47 15.80
C SER A 10 0.80 6.62 16.78
N THR A 11 1.45 7.77 16.64
CA THR A 11 1.21 8.97 17.47
C THR A 11 0.27 10.00 16.84
N HIS A 12 -0.31 9.71 15.67
CA HIS A 12 -1.17 10.63 14.94
C HIS A 12 -2.46 10.97 15.72
N GLY A 13 -2.87 12.25 15.72
CA GLY A 13 -4.05 12.71 16.48
C GLY A 13 -5.40 12.19 16.00
N ASP A 14 -5.42 11.56 14.83
CA ASP A 14 -6.60 10.86 14.27
C ASP A 14 -6.76 9.45 14.86
N ILE A 15 -5.79 8.98 15.64
CA ILE A 15 -5.84 7.70 16.37
C ILE A 15 -6.21 7.98 17.82
N ARG A 16 -7.23 7.28 18.31
CA ARG A 16 -7.73 7.42 19.68
C ARG A 16 -7.82 6.05 20.34
N LEU A 17 -7.38 6.00 21.59
CA LEU A 17 -7.37 4.78 22.39
C LEU A 17 -8.41 4.89 23.49
N ASN A 18 -9.13 3.80 23.73
CA ASN A 18 -10.09 3.69 24.82
C ASN A 18 -9.90 2.37 25.56
N GLY A 19 -10.25 2.37 26.85
CA GLY A 19 -10.04 1.25 27.76
C GLY A 19 -8.63 1.17 28.35
N THR A 20 -8.34 0.06 29.01
CA THR A 20 -7.05 -0.21 29.69
C THR A 20 -6.20 -1.19 28.88
N GLY A 21 -4.91 -1.31 29.23
CA GLY A 21 -3.99 -2.27 28.59
C GLY A 21 -3.22 -1.73 27.40
N TRP A 22 -3.48 -0.48 26.98
CA TRP A 22 -2.67 0.24 26.00
C TRP A 22 -1.36 0.74 26.62
N ALA A 23 -0.27 0.57 25.89
CA ALA A 23 1.03 1.13 26.20
C ALA A 23 1.71 1.58 24.91
N ALA A 24 2.52 2.64 24.99
CA ALA A 24 3.50 2.91 23.96
C ALA A 24 4.58 1.82 24.00
N GLY A 25 4.84 1.19 22.86
CA GLY A 25 6.04 0.39 22.65
C GLY A 25 7.22 1.30 22.36
N GLU A 26 8.35 1.08 23.03
CA GLU A 26 9.56 1.86 22.80
C GLU A 26 10.17 1.63 21.41
N SER A 27 10.95 2.64 20.99
CA SER A 27 11.70 2.76 19.75
C SER A 27 12.66 1.59 19.51
N SER A 28 12.16 0.52 18.91
CA SER A 28 13.05 -0.44 18.25
C SER A 28 13.54 0.17 16.93
N ASN A 29 14.75 -0.18 16.48
CA ASN A 29 15.40 0.38 15.29
C ASN A 29 14.64 0.21 13.96
N ASN A 30 13.40 -0.31 13.99
CA ASN A 30 12.64 -0.68 12.82
C ASN A 30 11.14 -0.32 12.90
N THR A 31 10.69 0.47 13.89
CA THR A 31 9.33 1.04 13.80
C THR A 31 9.37 2.32 12.98
N VAL A 32 8.37 2.53 12.13
CA VAL A 32 8.23 3.81 11.44
C VAL A 32 7.94 4.90 12.49
N GLY A 33 8.55 6.08 12.35
CA GLY A 33 8.39 7.15 13.35
C GLY A 33 9.09 6.90 14.70
N GLY A 34 9.54 5.66 14.96
CA GLY A 34 10.22 5.29 16.20
C GLY A 34 9.28 4.92 17.35
N SER A 35 8.00 4.66 17.10
CA SER A 35 7.04 4.25 18.12
C SER A 35 6.03 3.24 17.59
N GLN A 36 5.41 2.47 18.50
CA GLN A 36 4.26 1.62 18.17
C GLN A 36 3.24 1.65 19.30
N LEU A 37 1.98 1.40 18.99
CA LEU A 37 0.89 1.20 19.96
C LEU A 37 0.75 -0.27 20.28
N ILE A 38 0.78 -0.64 21.57
CA ILE A 38 0.65 -2.02 22.01
C ILE A 38 -0.52 -2.15 22.98
N TRP A 39 -1.39 -3.11 22.73
CA TRP A 39 -2.36 -3.63 23.69
C TRP A 39 -2.00 -5.06 24.09
N LYS A 40 -1.92 -5.35 25.40
CA LYS A 40 -1.37 -6.62 25.95
C LYS A 40 -2.40 -7.60 26.53
N GLY A 41 -3.70 -7.46 26.26
CA GLY A 41 -4.67 -8.50 26.66
C GLY A 41 -4.97 -8.64 28.16
N THR A 42 -4.53 -7.71 29.01
CA THR A 42 -4.63 -7.83 30.48
C THR A 42 -5.63 -6.88 31.15
N GLY A 43 -6.47 -6.18 30.39
CA GLY A 43 -7.41 -5.19 30.92
C GLY A 43 -8.79 -5.75 31.24
N ASP A 44 -9.29 -5.50 32.45
CA ASP A 44 -10.71 -5.64 32.78
C ASP A 44 -11.50 -4.50 32.10
N GLY A 45 -11.90 -4.70 30.85
CA GLY A 45 -12.69 -3.75 30.06
C GLY A 45 -12.55 -3.94 28.56
N THR A 46 -13.54 -3.49 27.79
CA THR A 46 -13.50 -3.53 26.31
C THR A 46 -12.53 -2.46 25.81
N ALA A 47 -11.28 -2.84 25.54
CA ALA A 47 -10.31 -1.97 24.89
C ALA A 47 -10.71 -1.74 23.43
N SER A 48 -10.46 -0.53 22.93
CA SER A 48 -10.66 -0.21 21.52
C SER A 48 -9.64 0.81 21.02
N LEU A 49 -9.36 0.72 19.73
CA LEU A 49 -8.66 1.72 18.96
C LEU A 49 -9.61 2.25 17.89
N GLU A 50 -9.75 3.56 17.85
CA GLU A 50 -10.46 4.32 16.82
C GLU A 50 -9.44 5.02 15.93
N VAL A 51 -9.66 4.96 14.61
CA VAL A 51 -8.89 5.73 13.63
C VAL A 51 -9.86 6.46 12.70
N LEU A 52 -9.72 7.77 12.62
CA LEU A 52 -10.46 8.60 11.67
C LEU A 52 -9.66 8.71 10.38
N PHE A 53 -10.32 8.55 9.23
CA PHE A 53 -9.68 8.71 7.94
C PHE A 53 -10.62 9.23 6.87
N ASP A 54 -10.05 9.93 5.88
CA ASP A 54 -10.76 10.41 4.69
C ASP A 54 -10.11 9.75 3.47
N GLY A 55 -10.82 8.87 2.78
CA GLY A 55 -10.26 8.10 1.67
C GLY A 55 -11.04 6.84 1.31
N ARG A 56 -10.44 6.01 0.46
CA ARG A 56 -11.08 4.81 -0.13
C ARG A 56 -10.56 3.49 0.43
N SER A 57 -9.49 3.53 1.20
CA SER A 57 -9.06 2.36 1.96
C SER A 57 -8.18 2.76 3.12
N ILE A 58 -8.14 1.90 4.13
CA ILE A 58 -7.24 2.00 5.27
C ILE A 58 -6.59 0.64 5.51
N ALA A 59 -5.35 0.61 6.00
CA ALA A 59 -4.70 -0.61 6.46
C ALA A 59 -3.83 -0.33 7.68
N ALA A 60 -3.85 -1.23 8.67
CA ALA A 60 -3.01 -1.21 9.85
C ALA A 60 -1.83 -2.17 9.68
N TYR A 61 -0.63 -1.69 9.97
CA TYR A 61 0.60 -2.45 9.92
C TYR A 61 1.23 -2.52 11.30
N GLY A 62 1.90 -3.63 11.61
CA GLY A 62 2.61 -3.75 12.89
C GLY A 62 3.21 -5.12 13.13
N THR A 63 3.21 -5.53 14.40
CA THR A 63 3.79 -6.81 14.83
C THR A 63 2.70 -7.87 14.91
N LEU A 64 2.88 -8.97 14.18
CA LEU A 64 1.98 -10.09 14.15
C LEU A 64 2.00 -10.86 15.47
N ASP A 65 0.82 -11.10 16.03
CA ASP A 65 0.58 -12.12 17.05
C ASP A 65 -0.46 -13.11 16.53
N ARG A 66 -0.11 -14.39 16.43
CA ARG A 66 -1.02 -15.46 15.98
C ARG A 66 -2.13 -15.77 16.98
N GLU A 67 -2.01 -15.30 18.21
CA GLU A 67 -3.07 -15.39 19.22
C GLU A 67 -4.01 -14.17 19.19
N LEU A 68 -3.74 -13.17 18.34
CA LEU A 68 -4.58 -11.99 18.20
C LEU A 68 -5.97 -12.37 17.71
N VAL A 69 -6.97 -12.05 18.52
CA VAL A 69 -8.38 -12.07 18.13
C VAL A 69 -8.93 -10.67 18.31
N MET A 70 -9.49 -10.11 17.25
CA MET A 70 -10.12 -8.79 17.29
C MET A 70 -11.38 -8.74 16.44
N GLU A 71 -12.37 -7.98 16.90
CA GLU A 71 -13.47 -7.54 16.06
C GLU A 71 -13.09 -6.21 15.41
N THR A 72 -13.46 -6.04 14.14
CA THR A 72 -13.15 -4.79 13.41
C THR A 72 -14.40 -4.27 12.72
N TYR A 73 -14.54 -2.95 12.70
CA TYR A 73 -15.67 -2.26 12.09
C TYR A 73 -15.17 -1.09 11.25
N VAL A 74 -15.89 -0.81 10.17
CA VAL A 74 -15.80 0.46 9.45
C VAL A 74 -17.21 1.00 9.28
N ASP A 75 -17.46 2.22 9.74
CA ASP A 75 -18.78 2.87 9.75
C ASP A 75 -19.91 1.93 10.21
N GLU A 76 -19.73 1.34 11.41
CA GLU A 76 -20.68 0.40 12.04
C GLU A 76 -20.82 -0.97 11.34
N SER A 77 -20.22 -1.17 10.18
CA SER A 77 -20.24 -2.45 9.46
C SER A 77 -19.11 -3.36 9.93
N ILE A 78 -19.45 -4.61 10.30
CA ILE A 78 -18.44 -5.62 10.65
C ILE A 78 -17.53 -5.86 9.44
N TYR A 79 -16.23 -5.79 9.70
CA TYR A 79 -15.19 -6.10 8.72
C TYR A 79 -14.42 -7.34 9.18
N HIS A 80 -14.27 -8.32 8.30
CA HIS A 80 -13.47 -9.52 8.54
C HIS A 80 -12.24 -9.45 7.66
N PRO A 81 -11.05 -9.15 8.21
CA PRO A 81 -9.84 -9.11 7.40
C PRO A 81 -9.53 -10.49 6.82
N LEU A 82 -9.07 -10.51 5.57
CA LEU A 82 -8.44 -11.70 5.02
C LEU A 82 -7.11 -11.91 5.74
N ASP A 83 -6.72 -13.17 5.98
CA ASP A 83 -5.37 -13.47 6.50
C ASP A 83 -4.33 -13.16 5.40
N GLU A 84 -3.87 -11.92 5.38
CA GLU A 84 -2.83 -11.42 4.46
C GLU A 84 -1.42 -11.65 5.00
N THR A 85 -1.27 -12.31 6.16
CA THR A 85 0.04 -12.53 6.80
C THR A 85 0.89 -13.58 6.08
N ARG A 86 0.34 -14.27 5.07
CA ARG A 86 1.01 -15.28 4.22
C ARG A 86 1.77 -16.36 5.02
N GLY A 87 1.29 -16.71 6.21
CA GLY A 87 1.93 -17.72 7.06
C GLY A 87 3.14 -17.23 7.88
N ALA A 88 3.38 -15.92 7.98
CA ALA A 88 4.43 -15.36 8.82
C ALA A 88 4.31 -15.79 10.30
N PRO A 89 5.41 -16.05 11.02
CA PRO A 89 5.35 -16.44 12.43
C PRO A 89 4.94 -15.26 13.33
N SER A 90 4.43 -15.56 14.54
CA SER A 90 4.27 -14.54 15.59
C SER A 90 5.59 -13.82 15.84
N GLY A 91 5.51 -12.51 16.14
CA GLY A 91 6.65 -11.63 16.33
C GLY A 91 7.18 -11.00 15.03
N ARG A 92 6.71 -11.42 13.85
CA ARG A 92 7.05 -10.76 12.59
C ARG A 92 6.54 -9.32 12.58
N ARG A 93 7.39 -8.36 12.24
CA ARG A 93 7.06 -6.93 12.11
C ARG A 93 6.83 -6.52 10.65
N GLY A 94 6.23 -5.35 10.46
CA GLY A 94 5.87 -4.80 9.14
C GLY A 94 4.67 -5.50 8.48
N VAL A 95 3.95 -6.34 9.22
CA VAL A 95 2.85 -7.14 8.66
C VAL A 95 1.58 -6.32 8.61
N LYS A 96 0.83 -6.39 7.50
CA LYS A 96 -0.53 -5.89 7.42
C LYS A 96 -1.44 -6.74 8.32
N LEU A 97 -1.87 -6.18 9.44
CA LEU A 97 -2.72 -6.87 10.44
C LEU A 97 -4.21 -6.76 10.10
N TRP A 98 -4.57 -5.68 9.42
CA TRP A 98 -5.94 -5.36 9.03
C TRP A 98 -5.94 -4.38 7.88
N GLY A 99 -7.00 -4.36 7.09
CA GLY A 99 -7.28 -3.26 6.20
C GLY A 99 -8.65 -3.40 5.55
N ALA A 100 -9.24 -2.28 5.16
CA ALA A 100 -10.56 -2.20 4.59
C ALA A 100 -10.57 -1.33 3.33
N THR A 101 -11.39 -1.70 2.35
CA THR A 101 -11.70 -0.86 1.18
C THR A 101 -13.12 -0.35 1.33
N VAL A 102 -13.29 0.95 1.17
CA VAL A 102 -14.54 1.66 1.36
C VAL A 102 -14.83 2.56 0.16
N ILE A 103 -16.01 3.15 0.15
CA ILE A 103 -16.33 4.25 -0.77
C ILE A 103 -15.49 5.48 -0.41
N SER A 104 -15.47 6.49 -1.27
CA SER A 104 -14.78 7.75 -0.98
C SER A 104 -15.56 8.55 0.08
N GLY A 105 -14.83 9.17 1.02
CA GLY A 105 -15.37 10.01 2.08
C GLY A 105 -14.67 9.85 3.43
N GLU A 106 -15.27 10.50 4.44
CA GLU A 106 -14.85 10.38 5.84
C GLU A 106 -15.40 9.10 6.47
N HIS A 107 -14.54 8.40 7.20
CA HIS A 107 -14.80 7.09 7.77
C HIS A 107 -14.19 6.94 9.16
N THR A 108 -14.77 6.02 9.93
CA THR A 108 -14.23 5.62 11.23
C THR A 108 -13.91 4.13 11.23
N GLY A 109 -12.64 3.78 11.43
CA GLY A 109 -12.19 2.42 11.69
C GLY A 109 -12.16 2.15 13.19
N LEU A 110 -12.72 1.02 13.63
CA LEU A 110 -12.70 0.58 15.02
C LEU A 110 -12.11 -0.83 15.13
N LEU A 111 -11.13 -1.00 16.02
CA LEU A 111 -10.51 -2.28 16.34
C LEU A 111 -10.75 -2.60 17.82
N PHE A 112 -11.34 -3.77 18.08
CA PHE A 112 -11.65 -4.28 19.42
C PHE A 112 -10.89 -5.57 19.67
N PRO A 113 -9.64 -5.50 20.19
CA PRO A 113 -8.89 -6.70 20.51
C PRO A 113 -9.49 -7.39 21.75
N THR A 114 -9.58 -8.71 21.70
CA THR A 114 -10.24 -9.56 22.72
C THR A 114 -9.34 -10.69 23.23
N ALA A 115 -8.31 -11.08 22.47
CA ALA A 115 -7.26 -11.99 22.87
C ALA A 115 -5.96 -11.69 22.13
N GLY A 116 -4.83 -12.21 22.63
CA GLY A 116 -3.50 -11.94 22.09
C GLY A 116 -3.04 -10.50 22.27
N GLN A 117 -1.97 -10.13 21.57
CA GLN A 117 -1.41 -8.78 21.55
C GLN A 117 -1.73 -8.07 20.23
N LEU A 118 -2.29 -6.86 20.31
CA LEU A 118 -2.40 -5.97 19.15
C LEU A 118 -1.26 -4.97 19.22
N ALA A 119 -0.34 -5.02 18.26
CA ALA A 119 0.79 -4.10 18.17
C ALA A 119 0.79 -3.40 16.80
N ILE A 120 0.39 -2.13 16.77
CA ILE A 120 0.28 -1.31 15.57
C ILE A 120 1.45 -0.33 15.50
N ASP A 121 2.17 -0.34 14.39
CA ASP A 121 3.21 0.63 14.07
C ASP A 121 2.59 1.86 13.38
N TYR A 122 1.82 1.64 12.32
CA TYR A 122 1.21 2.73 11.55
C TYR A 122 -0.05 2.29 10.81
N PHE A 123 -0.78 3.28 10.30
CA PHE A 123 -1.81 3.08 9.29
C PHE A 123 -1.41 3.71 7.96
N THR A 124 -1.92 3.13 6.89
CA THR A 124 -1.92 3.74 5.56
C THR A 124 -3.34 4.01 5.13
N VAL A 125 -3.56 5.12 4.46
CA VAL A 125 -4.85 5.48 3.86
C VAL A 125 -4.63 5.74 2.38
N VAL A 126 -5.48 5.20 1.52
CA VAL A 126 -5.55 5.67 0.12
C VAL A 126 -6.48 6.87 0.10
N PRO A 127 -5.95 8.09 -0.07
CA PRO A 127 -6.76 9.30 -0.01
C PRO A 127 -7.74 9.39 -1.19
N ASP A 128 -8.77 10.21 -0.99
CA ASP A 128 -9.63 10.64 -2.09
C ASP A 128 -8.87 11.52 -3.09
N ASP A 129 -9.32 11.54 -4.35
CA ASP A 129 -8.68 12.29 -5.44
C ASP A 129 -8.48 13.79 -5.11
N ASN A 130 -9.38 14.36 -4.31
CA ASN A 130 -9.39 15.76 -3.91
C ASN A 130 -9.04 15.98 -2.44
N ALA A 131 -8.56 14.95 -1.73
CA ALA A 131 -8.24 15.06 -0.32
C ALA A 131 -7.20 16.17 -0.08
N PRO A 132 -7.35 17.00 0.97
CA PRO A 132 -6.35 17.99 1.33
C PRO A 132 -5.08 17.28 1.80
N LEU A 133 -3.99 17.43 1.04
CA LEU A 133 -2.70 16.80 1.32
C LEU A 133 -1.73 17.73 2.08
N ASP A 134 -2.16 18.94 2.45
CA ASP A 134 -1.32 19.90 3.16
C ASP A 134 -0.90 19.35 4.54
N GLY A 135 0.40 19.25 4.76
CA GLY A 135 0.96 18.70 6.00
C GLY A 135 0.72 17.19 6.21
N ARG A 136 0.27 16.46 5.18
CA ARG A 136 0.18 14.99 5.23
C ARG A 136 1.47 14.37 4.70
N ASP A 137 1.87 13.23 5.26
CA ASP A 137 3.04 12.48 4.79
C ASP A 137 2.57 11.45 3.76
N LEU A 138 3.02 11.61 2.51
CA LEU A 138 2.68 10.77 1.37
C LEU A 138 3.80 9.77 1.13
N ILE A 139 3.49 8.48 1.22
CA ILE A 139 4.45 7.39 0.98
C ILE A 139 4.28 6.83 -0.43
N PHE A 140 5.41 6.68 -1.13
CA PHE A 140 5.49 6.07 -2.45
C PHE A 140 6.45 4.88 -2.36
N ASP A 141 5.88 3.69 -2.50
CA ASP A 141 6.56 2.41 -2.45
C ASP A 141 7.59 2.24 -3.58
N ASP A 142 8.57 1.36 -3.43
CA ASP A 142 9.63 1.12 -4.44
C ASP A 142 9.10 0.58 -5.78
N VAL A 143 7.92 -0.01 -5.78
CA VAL A 143 7.21 -0.44 -7.00
C VAL A 143 6.30 0.65 -7.58
N HIS A 144 6.18 1.79 -6.91
CA HIS A 144 5.32 2.88 -7.37
C HIS A 144 5.84 3.48 -8.68
N THR A 145 4.96 3.51 -9.69
CA THR A 145 5.35 3.83 -11.08
C THR A 145 5.85 5.27 -11.32
N SER A 146 5.77 6.17 -10.34
CA SER A 146 6.38 7.51 -10.37
C SER A 146 7.91 7.45 -10.22
N LEU A 147 8.45 6.42 -9.57
CA LEU A 147 9.86 6.16 -9.44
C LEU A 147 10.37 5.60 -10.78
N LYS A 148 11.38 6.28 -11.35
CA LYS A 148 12.01 5.87 -12.60
C LYS A 148 13.40 5.38 -12.32
N PHE A 149 13.55 4.07 -12.26
CA PHE A 149 14.83 3.39 -12.04
C PHE A 149 15.61 3.26 -13.35
N ALA A 150 16.93 3.41 -13.26
CA ALA A 150 17.88 3.15 -14.34
C ALA A 150 19.15 2.50 -13.79
N GLY A 151 19.73 1.58 -14.56
CA GLY A 151 20.89 0.78 -14.13
C GLY A 151 20.48 -0.55 -13.48
N ALA A 152 21.38 -1.13 -12.67
CA ALA A 152 21.27 -2.49 -12.14
C ALA A 152 20.39 -2.60 -10.87
N TRP A 153 19.15 -2.15 -10.96
CA TRP A 153 18.13 -2.35 -9.90
C TRP A 153 17.45 -3.71 -10.06
N ASN A 154 17.35 -4.46 -8.95
CA ASN A 154 16.67 -5.74 -8.92
C ASN A 154 15.76 -5.82 -7.69
N PRO A 155 14.54 -6.36 -7.81
CA PRO A 155 13.71 -6.63 -6.65
C PRO A 155 14.37 -7.72 -5.78
N MET A 156 14.34 -7.53 -4.47
CA MET A 156 14.82 -8.49 -3.47
C MET A 156 13.64 -9.29 -2.91
N ASN A 157 13.88 -10.56 -2.57
CA ASN A 157 12.92 -11.33 -1.81
C ASN A 157 12.91 -10.86 -0.35
N SER A 158 11.90 -10.08 0.02
CA SER A 158 11.72 -9.49 1.34
C SER A 158 11.30 -10.51 2.42
N PHE A 159 10.76 -11.67 2.02
CA PHE A 159 10.22 -12.66 2.95
C PHE A 159 11.26 -13.35 3.84
N ASP A 160 12.54 -13.28 3.51
CA ASP A 160 13.61 -13.85 4.36
C ASP A 160 14.13 -12.86 5.40
N LEU A 161 13.73 -11.58 5.32
CA LEU A 161 14.09 -10.56 6.29
C LEU A 161 13.35 -10.80 7.61
N PRO A 162 13.94 -10.46 8.77
CA PRO A 162 13.25 -10.61 10.07
C PRO A 162 11.96 -9.80 10.17
N GLU A 163 11.82 -8.78 9.32
CA GLU A 163 10.74 -7.82 9.25
C GLU A 163 10.50 -7.43 7.81
N LEU A 164 9.24 -7.17 7.47
CA LEU A 164 8.84 -6.87 6.11
C LEU A 164 9.06 -5.37 5.83
N PRO A 165 9.67 -5.03 4.68
CA PRO A 165 9.72 -3.67 4.18
C PRO A 165 8.31 -3.18 3.83
N PHE A 166 8.18 -1.89 3.55
CA PHE A 166 6.88 -1.36 3.11
C PHE A 166 6.41 -2.09 1.84
N GLY A 167 5.10 -2.36 1.74
CA GLY A 167 4.54 -3.07 0.58
C GLY A 167 4.98 -4.53 0.39
N ASP A 168 5.75 -5.11 1.33
CA ASP A 168 6.48 -6.37 1.16
C ASP A 168 7.46 -6.34 -0.04
N THR A 169 7.91 -5.16 -0.47
CA THR A 169 8.80 -4.99 -1.63
C THR A 169 10.09 -4.28 -1.24
N LEU A 170 11.18 -4.58 -1.96
CA LEU A 170 12.46 -3.93 -1.73
C LEU A 170 13.30 -3.94 -3.00
N MET A 171 13.86 -2.79 -3.38
CA MET A 171 14.73 -2.66 -4.54
C MET A 171 16.20 -2.62 -4.12
N ALA A 172 17.02 -3.46 -4.74
CA ALA A 172 18.45 -3.54 -4.48
C ALA A 172 19.28 -3.08 -5.69
N ALA A 173 20.29 -2.26 -5.45
CA ALA A 173 21.31 -1.89 -6.42
C ALA A 173 22.69 -2.35 -5.93
N GLY A 174 23.23 -3.39 -6.59
CA GLY A 174 24.54 -3.97 -6.25
C GLY A 174 25.72 -3.36 -7.01
N GLN A 175 25.51 -2.28 -7.77
CA GLN A 175 26.54 -1.66 -8.61
C GLN A 175 26.45 -0.13 -8.60
N ALA A 176 27.60 0.51 -8.60
CA ALA A 176 27.72 1.97 -8.75
C ALA A 176 27.12 2.45 -10.09
N GLY A 177 26.53 3.65 -10.07
CA GLY A 177 25.89 4.28 -11.23
C GLY A 177 24.41 3.95 -11.40
N ALA A 178 23.89 2.95 -10.69
CA ALA A 178 22.45 2.75 -10.57
C ALA A 178 21.80 4.02 -9.98
N ASN A 179 20.68 4.44 -10.54
CA ASN A 179 20.00 5.66 -10.12
C ASN A 179 18.48 5.53 -10.23
N PHE A 180 17.76 6.37 -9.48
CA PHE A 180 16.35 6.59 -9.73
C PHE A 180 16.02 8.08 -9.68
N THR A 181 14.99 8.47 -10.42
CA THR A 181 14.40 9.81 -10.36
C THR A 181 12.96 9.74 -9.88
N PHE A 182 12.55 10.75 -9.12
CA PHE A 182 11.19 10.88 -8.64
C PHE A 182 10.74 12.34 -8.68
N LYS A 183 9.56 12.56 -9.25
CA LYS A 183 8.93 13.88 -9.35
C LYS A 183 7.87 14.03 -8.29
N PHE A 184 7.89 15.16 -7.58
CA PHE A 184 6.97 15.42 -6.49
C PHE A 184 6.64 16.91 -6.35
N THR A 185 5.52 17.21 -5.72
CA THR A 185 5.18 18.53 -5.21
C THR A 185 4.95 18.39 -3.71
N GLY A 186 5.56 19.25 -2.91
CA GLY A 186 5.55 19.12 -1.45
C GLY A 186 6.50 20.09 -0.77
N SER A 187 6.48 20.08 0.56
CA SER A 187 7.34 20.92 1.40
C SER A 187 8.65 20.23 1.81
N SER A 188 8.71 18.90 1.75
CA SER A 188 9.95 18.14 1.97
C SER A 188 9.88 16.77 1.32
N ILE A 189 11.04 16.15 1.17
CA ILE A 189 11.19 14.77 0.72
C ILE A 189 12.20 14.02 1.58
N SER A 190 11.92 12.76 1.85
CA SER A 190 12.82 11.82 2.53
C SER A 190 12.90 10.51 1.77
N VAL A 191 14.07 9.88 1.79
CA VAL A 191 14.32 8.56 1.20
C VAL A 191 14.55 7.56 2.31
N PHE A 192 13.85 6.44 2.26
CA PHE A 192 13.93 5.35 3.22
C PHE A 192 14.40 4.07 2.55
N GLY A 193 15.05 3.23 3.35
CA GLY A 193 15.56 1.96 2.90
C GLY A 193 16.09 1.13 4.05
N VAL A 194 16.92 0.17 3.70
CA VAL A 194 17.53 -0.75 4.65
C VAL A 194 19.02 -0.50 4.72
N THR A 195 19.57 -0.44 5.92
CA THR A 195 21.03 -0.39 6.11
C THR A 195 21.50 -1.67 6.79
N ASN A 196 22.45 -2.36 6.17
CA ASN A 196 23.07 -3.59 6.68
C ASN A 196 24.58 -3.72 6.37
N SER A 197 25.16 -2.72 5.71
CA SER A 197 26.55 -2.77 5.27
C SER A 197 27.46 -2.11 6.30
N THR A 198 28.57 -2.75 6.63
CA THR A 198 29.64 -2.14 7.43
C THR A 198 30.72 -1.47 6.57
N ARG A 199 30.58 -1.49 5.23
CA ARG A 199 31.66 -1.08 4.30
C ARG A 199 31.15 -0.47 3.00
N GLY A 200 31.68 0.71 2.66
CA GLY A 200 31.72 1.22 1.30
C GLY A 200 30.35 1.33 0.63
N LEU A 201 29.32 1.72 1.39
CA LEU A 201 28.00 2.02 0.85
C LEU A 201 27.80 3.53 0.83
N SER A 202 27.57 4.11 -0.33
CA SER A 202 27.28 5.54 -0.46
C SER A 202 26.37 5.86 -1.64
N ALA A 203 25.59 6.92 -1.48
CA ALA A 203 24.72 7.45 -2.53
C ALA A 203 24.76 8.97 -2.54
N GLU A 204 24.50 9.54 -3.71
CA GLU A 204 24.35 10.97 -3.92
C GLU A 204 22.89 11.33 -4.17
N TYR A 205 22.46 12.43 -3.57
CA TYR A 205 21.10 12.94 -3.64
C TYR A 205 21.14 14.37 -4.18
N SER A 206 20.35 14.64 -5.22
CA SER A 206 20.19 15.97 -5.80
C SER A 206 18.71 16.28 -5.96
N VAL A 207 18.31 17.48 -5.54
CA VAL A 207 16.96 18.01 -5.78
C VAL A 207 17.07 19.12 -6.81
N ASP A 208 16.28 19.04 -7.88
CA ASP A 208 16.21 20.02 -8.98
C ASP A 208 17.55 20.28 -9.68
N GLY A 209 18.42 19.27 -9.74
CA GLY A 209 19.74 19.38 -10.37
C GLY A 209 20.74 20.23 -9.58
N SER A 210 20.44 20.53 -8.30
CA SER A 210 21.40 21.14 -7.38
C SER A 210 22.63 20.25 -7.15
N ALA A 211 23.69 20.84 -6.61
CA ALA A 211 24.91 20.11 -6.26
C ALA A 211 24.57 18.89 -5.37
N PRO A 212 24.96 17.67 -5.76
CA PRO A 212 24.59 16.48 -5.00
C PRO A 212 25.16 16.48 -3.58
N THR A 213 24.37 16.01 -2.63
CA THR A 213 24.82 15.68 -1.28
C THR A 213 25.17 14.20 -1.23
N THR A 214 26.40 13.85 -0.89
CA THR A 214 26.82 12.46 -0.69
C THR A 214 26.49 12.01 0.74
N ALA A 215 25.75 10.92 0.88
CA ALA A 215 25.56 10.24 2.16
C ALA A 215 26.39 8.95 2.19
N ASN A 216 27.17 8.77 3.26
CA ASN A 216 27.75 7.48 3.60
C ASN A 216 26.71 6.70 4.41
N LEU A 217 26.35 5.52 3.91
CA LEU A 217 25.28 4.68 4.43
C LEU A 217 25.81 3.40 5.06
N SER A 218 27.14 3.33 5.24
CA SER A 218 27.77 2.25 5.98
C SER A 218 27.37 2.36 7.46
N GLY A 219 26.72 1.33 7.96
CA GLY A 219 26.40 1.14 9.37
C GLY A 219 27.59 0.64 10.20
N SER A 220 27.38 0.59 11.51
CA SER A 220 28.35 0.05 12.48
C SER A 220 28.20 -1.46 12.70
N SER A 221 27.10 -2.06 12.25
CA SER A 221 26.81 -3.48 12.34
C SER A 221 26.25 -4.02 11.02
N ARG A 222 26.24 -5.35 10.90
CA ARG A 222 25.54 -6.07 9.81
C ARG A 222 24.08 -6.38 10.13
N GLU A 223 23.57 -5.85 11.24
CA GLU A 223 22.16 -6.04 11.58
C GLU A 223 21.30 -5.20 10.63
N LEU A 224 20.27 -5.83 10.09
CA LEU A 224 19.32 -5.17 9.19
C LEU A 224 18.47 -4.18 10.01
N SER A 225 18.61 -2.89 9.70
CA SER A 225 17.69 -1.85 10.17
C SER A 225 16.82 -1.40 9.01
N LEU A 226 15.52 -1.72 9.09
CA LEU A 226 14.51 -1.29 8.12
C LEU A 226 14.01 0.12 8.47
N HIS A 227 13.25 0.74 7.56
CA HIS A 227 12.70 2.09 7.73
C HIS A 227 13.76 3.14 8.06
N ARG A 228 14.99 2.93 7.60
CA ARG A 228 16.11 3.84 7.86
C ARG A 228 16.03 5.02 6.92
N ARG A 229 15.92 6.24 7.47
CA ARG A 229 16.01 7.47 6.68
C ARG A 229 17.44 7.66 6.16
N LEU A 230 17.62 7.51 4.85
CA LEU A 230 18.90 7.63 4.15
C LEU A 230 19.19 9.08 3.75
N PHE A 231 18.14 9.86 3.49
CA PHE A 231 18.22 11.25 3.07
C PHE A 231 16.97 12.03 3.47
N GLN A 232 17.12 13.33 3.68
CA GLN A 232 16.03 14.27 3.90
C GLN A 232 16.39 15.63 3.30
N HIS A 233 15.42 16.28 2.67
CA HIS A 233 15.55 17.63 2.14
C HIS A 233 14.26 18.42 2.31
N ASN A 234 14.38 19.65 2.82
CA ASN A 234 13.25 20.59 2.93
C ASN A 234 13.28 21.55 1.74
N ILE A 235 12.12 21.77 1.13
CA ILE A 235 11.97 22.71 0.04
C ILE A 235 11.74 24.11 0.61
N THR A 236 12.70 25.01 0.37
CA THR A 236 12.59 26.42 0.78
C THR A 236 12.06 27.31 -0.32
N ASP A 237 12.37 26.99 -1.58
CA ASP A 237 12.07 27.84 -2.74
C ASP A 237 11.07 27.17 -3.70
N GLY A 238 9.94 27.85 -3.91
CA GLY A 238 8.86 27.40 -4.79
C GLY A 238 8.26 26.04 -4.37
N PRO A 239 7.78 25.85 -3.13
CA PRO A 239 7.18 24.58 -2.71
C PRO A 239 5.96 24.17 -3.56
N GLU A 240 5.30 25.12 -4.22
CA GLU A 240 4.13 24.90 -5.07
C GLU A 240 4.42 24.22 -6.41
N ARG A 241 5.67 24.24 -6.89
CA ARG A 241 6.01 23.64 -8.20
C ARG A 241 6.34 22.15 -8.07
N GLU A 242 6.51 21.51 -9.22
CA GLU A 242 7.09 20.17 -9.29
C GLU A 242 8.61 20.26 -9.06
N HIS A 243 9.11 19.34 -8.24
CA HIS A 243 10.52 19.11 -7.95
C HIS A 243 10.93 17.74 -8.46
N THR A 244 12.22 17.57 -8.71
CA THR A 244 12.79 16.27 -9.11
C THR A 244 13.90 15.88 -8.14
N LEU A 245 13.69 14.77 -7.42
CA LEU A 245 14.74 14.07 -6.71
C LEU A 245 15.48 13.14 -7.68
N THR A 246 16.80 13.18 -7.66
CA THR A 246 17.68 12.20 -8.31
C THR A 246 18.55 11.56 -7.25
N VAL A 247 18.54 10.23 -7.18
CA VAL A 247 19.40 9.44 -6.30
C VAL A 247 20.33 8.60 -7.16
N THR A 248 21.63 8.69 -6.92
CA THR A 248 22.66 7.92 -7.64
C THR A 248 23.52 7.14 -6.66
N VAL A 249 23.54 5.81 -6.80
CA VAL A 249 24.40 4.92 -6.03
C VAL A 249 25.85 5.14 -6.47
N ARG A 250 26.73 5.44 -5.51
CA ARG A 250 28.16 5.73 -5.76
C ARG A 250 29.05 4.56 -5.41
N GLU A 251 28.79 3.93 -4.27
CA GLU A 251 29.49 2.74 -3.83
C GLU A 251 28.46 1.72 -3.35
N ALA A 252 28.47 0.54 -3.96
CA ALA A 252 27.67 -0.62 -3.60
C ALA A 252 28.30 -1.87 -4.24
N SER A 253 27.98 -3.04 -3.71
CA SER A 253 28.38 -4.32 -4.28
C SER A 253 27.25 -5.34 -4.17
N GLU A 254 27.37 -6.51 -4.81
CA GLU A 254 26.37 -7.57 -4.65
C GLU A 254 26.28 -8.10 -3.20
N SER A 255 27.40 -8.08 -2.45
CA SER A 255 27.42 -8.50 -1.04
C SER A 255 26.91 -7.41 -0.09
N ASP A 256 27.01 -6.15 -0.49
CA ASP A 256 26.63 -4.97 0.28
C ASP A 256 25.86 -4.00 -0.65
N PRO A 257 24.63 -4.36 -1.07
CA PRO A 257 23.87 -3.56 -2.02
C PRO A 257 23.25 -2.33 -1.36
N PHE A 258 22.96 -1.31 -2.16
CA PHE A 258 22.07 -0.23 -1.74
C PHE A 258 20.63 -0.74 -1.76
N LEU A 259 19.94 -0.69 -0.62
CA LEU A 259 18.58 -1.19 -0.45
C LEU A 259 17.62 -0.01 -0.27
N PHE A 260 16.71 0.15 -1.23
CA PHE A 260 15.69 1.19 -1.27
C PHE A 260 14.31 0.59 -1.05
N ASP A 261 13.51 1.25 -0.21
CA ASP A 261 12.17 0.79 0.19
C ASP A 261 11.10 1.79 -0.25
N TYR A 262 11.14 3.05 0.22
CA TYR A 262 10.14 4.04 -0.20
C TYR A 262 10.65 5.47 -0.08
N VAL A 263 9.89 6.40 -0.66
CA VAL A 263 10.05 7.84 -0.41
C VAL A 263 8.84 8.39 0.35
N VAL A 264 9.10 9.35 1.22
CA VAL A 264 8.05 10.12 1.91
C VAL A 264 8.12 11.57 1.46
N VAL A 265 7.01 12.10 0.99
CA VAL A 265 6.84 13.52 0.66
C VAL A 265 5.90 14.15 1.66
N ARG A 266 6.33 15.22 2.31
CA ARG A 266 5.39 16.01 3.12
C ARG A 266 4.61 16.93 2.19
N GLY A 267 3.34 16.62 2.00
CA GLY A 267 2.44 17.36 1.14
C GLY A 267 2.27 18.81 1.58
N ASN A 268 1.83 19.63 0.63
CA ASN A 268 1.45 21.02 0.81
C ASN A 268 0.11 21.30 0.11
N SER A 269 -0.37 22.53 0.17
CA SER A 269 -1.61 22.97 -0.49
C SER A 269 -1.67 22.75 -2.02
N HIS A 270 -0.55 22.45 -2.69
CA HIS A 270 -0.45 22.17 -4.13
C HIS A 270 -0.24 20.69 -4.45
N SER A 271 -0.01 19.85 -3.43
CA SER A 271 0.12 18.40 -3.60
C SER A 271 -1.21 17.79 -4.02
N ARG A 272 -1.18 16.83 -4.95
CA ARG A 272 -2.37 16.17 -5.49
C ARG A 272 -2.13 14.67 -5.60
N VAL A 273 -3.20 13.89 -5.41
CA VAL A 273 -3.21 12.47 -5.79
C VAL A 273 -3.21 12.41 -7.32
N LEU A 274 -2.24 11.71 -7.90
CA LEU A 274 -2.11 11.61 -9.36
C LEU A 274 -3.10 10.57 -9.91
N THR A 275 -4.39 10.92 -9.96
CA THR A 275 -5.38 10.05 -10.60
C THR A 275 -5.42 10.33 -12.09
N LYS A 276 -5.41 9.28 -12.94
CA LYS A 276 -5.67 9.48 -14.37
C LYS A 276 -7.09 10.03 -14.54
N GLN A 277 -7.20 11.31 -14.90
CA GLN A 277 -8.41 11.77 -15.56
C GLN A 277 -8.48 11.05 -16.90
N PHE A 278 -9.37 10.06 -17.01
CA PHE A 278 -9.79 9.58 -18.31
C PHE A 278 -10.43 10.76 -19.03
N LYS A 279 -9.64 11.43 -19.88
CA LYS A 279 -10.15 12.43 -20.80
C LYS A 279 -11.24 11.74 -21.60
N LYS A 280 -12.49 12.15 -21.39
CA LYS A 280 -13.66 11.63 -22.06
C LYS A 280 -13.52 12.01 -23.55
N GLU A 281 -12.80 11.21 -24.33
CA GLU A 281 -12.83 11.29 -25.80
C GLU A 281 -14.19 10.75 -26.26
N GLY A 282 -15.20 11.63 -26.16
CA GLY A 282 -16.59 11.35 -26.50
C GLY A 282 -16.83 10.97 -27.96
N ASP A 283 -15.86 11.15 -28.86
CA ASP A 283 -16.02 10.87 -30.29
C ASP A 283 -15.53 9.47 -30.71
N ALA A 284 -14.64 8.83 -29.95
CA ALA A 284 -14.13 7.49 -30.29
C ALA A 284 -15.09 6.35 -29.90
N LEU A 285 -15.93 6.57 -28.89
CA LEU A 285 -16.87 5.57 -28.35
C LEU A 285 -18.08 5.32 -29.27
N ASN A 286 -18.44 6.25 -30.16
CA ASN A 286 -19.59 6.08 -31.08
C ASN A 286 -19.31 5.10 -32.24
N LYS A 287 -18.04 4.82 -32.57
CA LYS A 287 -17.71 3.85 -33.64
C LYS A 287 -17.40 2.44 -33.13
N ALA A 288 -16.96 2.30 -31.88
CA ALA A 288 -16.63 1.01 -31.27
C ALA A 288 -17.84 0.34 -30.58
N SER A 289 -18.71 1.13 -29.93
CA SER A 289 -19.89 0.60 -29.21
C SER A 289 -20.94 -0.04 -30.14
N LEU A 290 -21.06 0.43 -31.38
CA LEU A 290 -21.99 -0.15 -32.35
C LEU A 290 -21.58 -1.57 -32.83
N LYS A 291 -20.27 -1.89 -32.80
CA LYS A 291 -19.76 -3.21 -33.23
C LYS A 291 -19.91 -4.27 -32.14
N ILE A 292 -19.74 -3.89 -30.87
CA ILE A 292 -19.87 -4.82 -29.73
C ILE A 292 -21.35 -5.13 -29.46
N GLY A 293 -22.23 -4.13 -29.57
CA GLY A 293 -23.68 -4.32 -29.40
C GLY A 293 -24.30 -5.33 -30.38
N LEU A 294 -23.82 -5.38 -31.63
CA LEU A 294 -24.29 -6.34 -32.64
C LEU A 294 -23.81 -7.78 -32.37
N ILE A 295 -22.62 -7.96 -31.81
CA ILE A 295 -22.09 -9.28 -31.45
C ILE A 295 -22.86 -9.87 -30.27
N VAL A 296 -23.16 -9.05 -29.25
CA VAL A 296 -23.93 -9.48 -28.07
C VAL A 296 -25.39 -9.80 -28.43
N MET A 297 -26.00 -9.05 -29.35
CA MET A 297 -27.35 -9.39 -29.86
C MET A 297 -27.35 -10.71 -30.65
N GLY A 298 -26.34 -10.94 -31.50
CA GLY A 298 -26.22 -12.17 -32.28
C GLY A 298 -26.10 -13.41 -31.39
N ILE A 299 -25.25 -13.35 -30.35
CA ILE A 299 -25.08 -14.45 -29.40
C ILE A 299 -26.38 -14.72 -28.64
N SER A 300 -27.09 -13.67 -28.21
CA SER A 300 -28.36 -13.80 -27.48
C SER A 300 -29.43 -14.52 -28.31
N ILE A 301 -29.55 -14.22 -29.61
CA ILE A 301 -30.52 -14.86 -30.51
C ILE A 301 -30.20 -16.34 -30.70
N VAL A 302 -28.91 -16.70 -30.85
CA VAL A 302 -28.48 -18.10 -31.01
C VAL A 302 -28.78 -18.90 -29.74
N VAL A 303 -28.51 -18.35 -28.56
CA VAL A 303 -28.79 -19.01 -27.27
C VAL A 303 -30.29 -19.22 -27.07
N ILE A 304 -31.12 -18.19 -27.35
CA ILE A 304 -32.58 -18.30 -27.26
C ILE A 304 -33.12 -19.35 -28.25
N GLY A 305 -32.62 -19.34 -29.49
CA GLY A 305 -32.98 -20.33 -30.50
C GLY A 305 -32.62 -21.76 -30.09
N TRP A 306 -31.45 -21.96 -29.49
CA TRP A 306 -31.02 -23.27 -28.99
C TRP A 306 -31.90 -23.76 -27.83
N ILE A 307 -32.21 -22.88 -26.87
CA ILE A 307 -33.12 -23.21 -25.74
C ILE A 307 -34.51 -23.58 -26.26
N ALA A 308 -35.06 -22.82 -27.20
CA ALA A 308 -36.35 -23.10 -27.82
C ALA A 308 -36.35 -24.45 -28.56
N TRP A 309 -35.28 -24.77 -29.26
CA TRP A 309 -35.13 -26.05 -29.97
C TRP A 309 -35.02 -27.24 -29.02
N VAL A 310 -34.26 -27.12 -27.92
CA VAL A 310 -34.16 -28.15 -26.88
C VAL A 310 -35.54 -28.38 -26.24
N TYR A 311 -36.28 -27.31 -25.96
CA TYR A 311 -37.62 -27.39 -25.41
C TYR A 311 -38.60 -28.07 -26.37
N TYR A 312 -38.55 -27.71 -27.66
CA TYR A 312 -39.36 -28.34 -28.71
C TYR A 312 -39.06 -29.85 -28.84
N ARG A 313 -37.78 -30.24 -28.85
CA ARG A 313 -37.37 -31.66 -28.90
C ARG A 313 -37.87 -32.44 -27.69
N LYS A 314 -37.80 -31.88 -26.48
CA LYS A 314 -38.36 -32.51 -25.28
C LYS A 314 -39.87 -32.70 -25.40
N LYS A 315 -40.60 -31.69 -25.87
CA LYS A 315 -42.07 -31.75 -26.03
C LYS A 315 -42.50 -32.77 -27.10
N LYS A 316 -41.76 -32.87 -28.21
CA LYS A 316 -42.04 -33.86 -29.27
C LYS A 316 -41.88 -35.30 -28.75
N ARG A 317 -40.80 -35.59 -28.01
CA ARG A 317 -40.57 -36.90 -27.37
C ARG A 317 -41.67 -37.30 -26.38
N LEU A 318 -42.36 -36.33 -25.77
CA LEU A 318 -43.50 -36.60 -24.88
C LEU A 318 -44.80 -36.87 -25.65
N ARG A 319 -44.99 -36.27 -26.83
CA ARG A 319 -46.16 -36.56 -27.70
C ARG A 319 -46.06 -37.93 -28.37
N ASP A 320 -44.86 -38.34 -28.78
CA ASP A 320 -44.63 -39.63 -29.44
C ASP A 320 -44.72 -40.83 -28.45
N ARG A 321 -44.90 -40.58 -27.15
CA ARG A 321 -45.10 -41.58 -26.09
C ARG A 321 -46.57 -41.83 -25.71
N VAL A 322 -47.53 -41.26 -26.43
CA VAL A 322 -48.95 -41.60 -26.27
C VAL A 322 -49.29 -42.74 -27.26
N PRO A 323 -49.44 -44.00 -26.80
CA PRO A 323 -49.87 -45.07 -27.68
C PRO A 323 -51.30 -44.81 -28.17
N ALA A 324 -51.51 -44.95 -29.48
CA ALA A 324 -52.83 -44.97 -30.08
C ALA A 324 -53.63 -46.14 -29.51
N THR A 325 -54.65 -45.84 -28.70
CA THR A 325 -55.70 -46.80 -28.37
C THR A 325 -56.46 -47.13 -29.66
N LYS A 326 -56.23 -48.33 -30.20
CA LYS A 326 -57.08 -48.92 -31.23
C LYS A 326 -58.33 -49.51 -30.58
N ARG A 327 -59.48 -49.17 -31.17
CA ARG A 327 -60.76 -49.91 -31.10
C ARG A 327 -60.58 -51.33 -31.61
#